data_AF-E5WXI2-F1
#
_entry.id   AF-E5WXI2-F1
#
_cell.length_a   1.000
_cell.length_b   1.000
_cell.length_c   1.000
_cell.angle_alpha   90.00
_cell.angle_beta   90.00
_cell.angle_gamma   90.00
#
_symmetry.space_group_name_H-M   'P 1'
#
loop_
_entity.id
_entity.type
_entity.pdbx_description
1 polymer ?
#
loop_
_entity_poly.entity_id
_entity_poly.type
_entity_poly.pdbx_seq_one_letter_code
_entity_poly.pdbx_strand_id
1 'polypeptide(L)'
;MVPEELERLENLILSGRYVKLQKSLDAFLFCCYAGMRYSDFINLSSENFVDINQETWLIYKSVKTGTEVRLPLYLLFSGKGIAILNKYRDNLEDFFSFKR
;
A
#
# COMPACT_ATOMS: atom_id res chain seq x y z
N MET A 1 -1.30 12.63 -9.41
CA MET A 1 -1.28 11.72 -10.58
C MET A 1 -2.57 11.94 -11.34
N VAL A 2 -2.53 11.98 -12.67
CA VAL A 2 -3.75 12.09 -13.49
C VAL A 2 -4.48 10.74 -13.42
N PRO A 3 -5.82 10.68 -13.31
CA PRO A 3 -6.56 9.42 -13.21
C PRO A 3 -6.22 8.40 -14.31
N GLU A 4 -5.98 8.87 -15.53
CA GLU A 4 -5.60 8.05 -16.68
C GLU A 4 -4.25 7.33 -16.49
N GLU A 5 -3.25 8.01 -15.92
CA GLU A 5 -1.94 7.40 -15.66
C GLU A 5 -2.03 6.32 -14.56
N LEU A 6 -2.91 6.52 -13.57
CA LEU A 6 -3.16 5.55 -12.52
C LEU A 6 -3.81 4.29 -13.10
N GLU A 7 -4.82 4.45 -13.95
CA GLU A 7 -5.51 3.33 -14.61
C GLU A 7 -4.57 2.51 -15.50
N ARG A 8 -3.64 3.17 -16.20
CA ARG A 8 -2.61 2.47 -16.99
C ARG A 8 -1.67 1.63 -16.13
N LEU A 9 -1.33 2.11 -14.94
CA LEU A 9 -0.50 1.36 -13.98
C LEU A 9 -1.27 0.22 -13.33
N GLU A 10 -2.55 0.41 -13.03
CA GLU A 10 -3.44 -0.64 -12.50
C GLU A 10 -3.58 -1.83 -13.46
N ASN A 11 -3.67 -1.54 -14.77
CA ASN A 11 -3.82 -2.55 -15.81
C ASN A 11 -2.48 -3.05 -16.38
N LEU A 12 -1.35 -2.64 -15.82
CA LEU A 12 -0.03 -3.01 -16.33
C LEU A 12 0.28 -4.48 -16.04
N ILE A 13 0.34 -5.29 -17.09
CA ILE A 13 0.73 -6.70 -16.98
C ILE A 13 2.24 -6.82 -17.14
N LEU A 14 2.93 -7.15 -16.05
CA LEU A 14 4.37 -7.38 -16.05
C LEU A 14 4.68 -8.85 -16.36
N SER A 15 5.43 -9.10 -17.43
CA SER A 15 5.75 -10.46 -17.90
C SER A 15 7.25 -10.71 -18.02
N GLY A 16 7.63 -12.00 -18.08
CA GLY A 16 9.02 -12.45 -18.23
C GLY A 16 9.94 -11.92 -17.12
N ARG A 17 11.01 -11.20 -17.51
CA ARG A 17 12.01 -10.65 -16.58
C ARG A 17 11.49 -9.54 -15.65
N TYR A 18 10.29 -9.02 -15.92
CA TYR A 18 9.70 -7.89 -15.18
C TYR A 18 8.73 -8.31 -14.08
N VAL A 19 8.41 -9.60 -13.95
CA VAL A 19 7.51 -10.12 -12.89
C VAL A 19 7.98 -9.69 -11.49
N LYS A 20 9.30 -9.60 -11.29
CA LYS A 20 9.91 -9.10 -10.04
C LYS A 20 9.54 -7.65 -9.69
N LEU A 21 9.12 -6.84 -10.67
CA LEU A 21 8.69 -5.45 -10.46
C LEU A 21 7.23 -5.35 -10.00
N GLN A 22 6.46 -6.43 -10.05
CA GLN A 22 5.06 -6.42 -9.64
C GLN A 22 4.90 -5.92 -8.19
N LYS A 23 5.78 -6.37 -7.30
CA LYS A 23 5.82 -5.91 -5.91
C LYS A 23 6.05 -4.41 -5.81
N SER A 24 6.97 -3.86 -6.61
CA SER A 24 7.26 -2.42 -6.64
C SER A 24 6.10 -1.60 -7.21
N LEU A 25 5.41 -2.12 -8.23
CA LEU A 25 4.20 -1.51 -8.80
C LEU A 25 3.07 -1.49 -7.77
N ASP A 26 2.82 -2.62 -7.10
CA ASP A 26 1.77 -2.74 -6.11
C ASP A 26 2.04 -1.83 -4.89
N ALA A 27 3.29 -1.75 -4.43
CA ALA A 27 3.70 -0.81 -3.38
C ALA A 27 3.51 0.65 -3.81
N PHE A 28 3.82 0.98 -5.05
CA PHE A 28 3.62 2.31 -5.60
C PHE A 28 2.13 2.69 -5.70
N LEU A 29 1.30 1.78 -6.21
CA LEU A 29 -0.16 1.95 -6.27
C LEU A 29 -0.75 2.13 -4.88
N PHE A 30 -0.32 1.31 -3.91
CA PHE A 30 -0.75 1.45 -2.52
C PHE A 30 -0.39 2.82 -1.94
N CYS A 31 0.85 3.30 -2.17
CA CYS A 31 1.26 4.63 -1.74
C CYS A 31 0.39 5.73 -2.38
N CYS A 32 0.05 5.59 -3.66
CA CYS A 32 -0.82 6.52 -4.38
C CYS A 32 -2.24 6.51 -3.82
N TYR A 33 -2.77 5.34 -3.42
CA TYR A 33 -4.09 5.23 -2.84
C TYR A 33 -4.17 5.80 -1.43
N ALA A 34 -3.16 5.50 -0.59
CA ALA A 34 -3.11 5.95 0.79
C ALA A 34 -2.59 7.38 0.94
N GLY A 35 -2.12 8.01 -0.14
CA GLY A 35 -1.52 9.35 -0.10
C GLY A 35 -0.27 9.42 0.79
N MET A 36 0.41 8.28 0.98
CA MET A 36 1.53 8.15 1.91
C MET A 36 2.87 8.15 1.19
N ARG A 37 3.93 8.49 1.92
CA ARG A 37 5.29 8.44 1.37
C ARG A 37 5.81 7.01 1.35
N TYR A 38 6.64 6.71 0.36
CA TYR A 38 7.32 5.42 0.28
C TYR A 38 8.16 5.09 1.53
N SER A 39 8.78 6.11 2.16
CA SER A 39 9.51 5.93 3.42
C SER A 39 8.62 5.51 4.58
N ASP A 40 7.38 5.99 4.61
CA ASP A 40 6.41 5.56 5.62
C ASP A 40 5.92 4.13 5.31
N PHE A 41 5.72 3.82 4.02
CA PHE A 41 5.28 2.50 3.55
C PHE A 41 6.23 1.38 3.96
N ILE A 42 7.54 1.57 3.79
CA ILE A 42 8.54 0.53 4.14
C ILE A 42 8.68 0.28 5.65
N ASN A 43 8.14 1.18 6.47
CA ASN A 43 8.11 1.03 7.93
C ASN A 43 6.77 0.50 8.43
N LEU A 44 5.84 0.20 7.52
CA LEU A 44 4.59 -0.45 7.90
C LEU A 44 4.83 -1.91 8.26
N SER A 45 4.05 -2.39 9.21
CA SER A 45 3.90 -3.79 9.59
C SER A 45 2.41 -4.14 9.64
N SER A 46 2.10 -5.43 9.81
CA SER A 46 0.73 -5.90 10.03
C SER A 46 0.05 -5.21 11.22
N GLU A 47 0.82 -4.79 12.24
CA GLU A 47 0.31 -4.11 13.43
C GLU A 47 -0.23 -2.71 13.13
N ASN A 48 0.19 -2.10 12.02
CA ASN A 48 -0.36 -0.81 11.59
C ASN A 48 -1.77 -0.93 11.01
N PHE A 49 -2.27 -2.15 10.74
CA PHE A 49 -3.60 -2.39 10.20
C PHE A 49 -4.51 -2.88 11.31
N VAL A 50 -5.49 -2.04 11.69
CA VAL A 50 -6.38 -2.28 12.82
C VAL A 50 -7.82 -2.31 12.33
N ASP A 51 -8.56 -3.37 12.64
CA ASP A 51 -9.99 -3.43 12.35
C ASP A 51 -10.78 -2.79 13.49
N ILE A 52 -11.54 -1.73 13.18
CA ILE A 52 -12.39 -0.99 14.11
C ILE A 52 -13.80 -0.99 13.52
N ASN A 53 -14.76 -1.58 14.25
CA ASN A 53 -16.16 -1.69 13.79
C ASN A 53 -16.32 -2.41 12.43
N GLN A 54 -15.54 -3.47 12.18
CA GLN A 54 -15.50 -4.20 10.89
C GLN A 54 -14.87 -3.43 9.71
N GLU A 55 -14.34 -2.24 9.97
CA GLU A 55 -13.63 -1.44 8.98
C GLU A 55 -12.12 -1.49 9.22
N THR A 56 -11.33 -1.66 8.17
CA THR A 56 -9.86 -1.68 8.27
C THR A 56 -9.30 -0.26 8.28
N TRP A 57 -8.50 0.05 9.29
CA TRP A 57 -7.79 1.32 9.47
C TRP A 57 -6.28 1.12 9.37
N LEU A 58 -5.60 2.04 8.68
CA LEU A 58 -4.15 2.16 8.70
C LEU A 58 -3.76 3.23 9.73
N ILE A 59 -3.08 2.80 10.79
CA ILE A 59 -2.58 3.65 11.86
C ILE A 59 -1.07 3.52 11.91
N TYR A 60 -0.38 4.59 11.56
CA TYR A 60 1.08 4.63 11.59
C TYR A 60 1.59 5.99 12.05
N LYS A 61 2.84 6.02 12.52
CA LYS A 61 3.53 7.27 12.90
C LYS A 61 4.43 7.69 11.75
N SER A 62 4.18 8.87 11.17
CA SER A 62 5.01 9.33 10.05
C SER A 62 6.46 9.50 10.49
N VAL A 63 7.38 8.94 9.72
CA VAL A 63 8.82 8.95 10.01
C VAL A 63 9.38 10.37 10.06
N LYS A 64 8.83 11.27 9.23
CA LYS A 64 9.38 12.63 9.08
C LYS A 64 8.95 13.60 10.19
N THR A 65 7.70 13.52 10.64
CA THR A 65 7.12 14.50 11.58
C THR A 65 6.81 13.90 12.95
N GLY A 66 6.81 12.56 13.07
CA GLY A 66 6.34 11.87 14.27
C GLY A 66 4.83 11.98 14.49
N THR A 67 4.07 12.51 13.53
CA THR A 67 2.60 12.62 13.63
C THR A 67 1.96 11.26 13.44
N GLU A 68 1.01 10.92 14.32
CA GLU A 68 0.15 9.76 14.12
C GLU A 68 -0.86 10.04 13.00
N VAL A 69 -0.86 9.19 12.00
CA VAL A 69 -1.74 9.24 10.84
C VAL A 69 -2.71 8.08 10.97
N ARG A 70 -4.00 8.37 10.87
CA ARG A 70 -5.09 7.40 10.88
C ARG A 70 -5.86 7.51 9.58
N LEU A 71 -5.78 6.48 8.75
CA LEU A 71 -6.40 6.44 7.44
C LEU A 71 -7.43 5.30 7.39
N PRO A 72 -8.71 5.59 7.10
CA PRO A 72 -9.71 4.55 6.86
C PRO A 72 -9.44 3.89 5.51
N LEU A 73 -8.79 2.73 5.51
CA LEU A 73 -8.36 2.03 4.29
C LEU A 73 -9.51 1.61 3.39
N TYR A 74 -10.67 1.32 4.00
CA TYR A 74 -11.89 0.98 3.28
C TYR A 74 -12.44 2.13 2.43
N LEU A 75 -12.22 3.38 2.83
CA LEU A 75 -12.64 4.57 2.07
C LEU A 75 -11.65 4.96 0.98
N LEU A 76 -10.41 4.45 1.04
CA LEU A 76 -9.35 4.82 0.11
C LEU A 76 -9.54 4.07 -1.23
N PHE A 77 -9.84 4.85 -2.26
CA PHE A 77 -9.95 4.38 -3.65
C PHE A 77 -10.89 3.17 -3.80
N SER A 78 -12.05 3.22 -3.13
CA SER A 78 -13.08 2.17 -3.17
C SER A 78 -12.57 0.78 -2.77
N GLY A 79 -11.64 0.71 -1.80
CA GLY A 79 -11.09 -0.56 -1.31
C GLY A 79 -9.99 -1.16 -2.18
N LYS A 80 -9.51 -0.45 -3.22
CA LYS A 80 -8.36 -0.91 -4.04
C LYS A 80 -7.09 -1.10 -3.21
N GLY A 81 -6.87 -0.27 -2.20
CA GLY A 81 -5.77 -0.44 -1.26
C GLY A 81 -5.85 -1.76 -0.47
N ILE A 82 -7.07 -2.14 -0.06
CA ILE A 82 -7.34 -3.41 0.62
C ILE A 82 -7.12 -4.59 -0.33
N ALA A 83 -7.50 -4.47 -1.60
CA ALA A 83 -7.27 -5.52 -2.59
C ALA A 83 -5.77 -5.83 -2.76
N ILE A 84 -4.92 -4.79 -2.82
CA ILE A 84 -3.46 -4.96 -2.82
C ILE A 84 -3.00 -5.60 -1.52
N LEU A 85 -3.50 -5.15 -0.36
CA LEU A 85 -3.12 -5.71 0.93
C LEU A 85 -3.43 -7.21 1.01
N ASN A 86 -4.61 -7.61 0.54
CA ASN A 86 -5.07 -8.99 0.53
C ASN A 86 -4.22 -9.89 -0.36
N LYS A 87 -3.69 -9.35 -1.48
CA LYS A 87 -2.75 -10.08 -2.35
C LYS A 87 -1.47 -10.49 -1.61
N TYR A 88 -1.09 -9.74 -0.58
CA TYR A 88 0.11 -9.96 0.22
C TYR A 88 -0.18 -10.37 1.67
N ARG A 89 -1.42 -10.76 1.99
CA ARG A 89 -1.86 -11.02 3.37
C ARG A 89 -1.01 -12.07 4.09
N ASP A 90 -0.60 -13.11 3.39
CA ASP A 90 0.23 -14.20 3.94
C ASP A 90 1.68 -13.78 4.17
N ASN A 91 2.14 -12.67 3.56
CA ASN A 91 3.51 -12.18 3.67
C ASN A 91 3.61 -10.65 3.59
N LEU A 92 2.89 -9.98 4.50
CA LEU A 92 2.86 -8.52 4.59
C LEU A 92 4.25 -7.94 4.93
N GLU A 93 5.01 -8.64 5.78
CA GLU A 93 6.36 -8.22 6.11
C GLU A 93 7.26 -8.19 4.88
N ASP A 94 7.19 -9.19 4.00
CA ASP A 94 7.91 -9.13 2.72
C ASP A 94 7.39 -7.95 1.89
N PHE A 95 6.08 -7.75 1.80
CA PHE A 95 5.51 -6.67 0.98
C PHE A 95 6.02 -5.27 1.37
N PHE A 96 6.06 -4.96 2.67
CA PHE A 96 6.57 -3.67 3.16
C PHE A 96 8.10 -3.63 3.19
N SER A 97 8.76 -4.78 3.34
CA SER A 97 10.22 -4.87 3.38
C SER A 97 10.82 -4.97 1.97
N PHE A 98 11.27 -3.82 1.47
CA PHE A 98 12.22 -3.77 0.36
C PHE A 98 13.64 -3.85 0.92
N LYS A 99 14.06 -5.05 1.36
CA LYS A 99 15.47 -5.29 1.67
C LYS A 99 16.31 -5.09 0.40
N ARG A 100 17.35 -4.26 0.52
CA ARG A 100 18.43 -4.14 -0.47
C ARG A 100 19.22 -5.43 -0.56
#